data_AF-A0A7S4QHD5-F1
#
_entry.id   AF-A0A7S4QHD5-F1
#
_cell.length_a   1.000
_cell.length_b   1.000
_cell.length_c   1.000
_cell.angle_alpha   90.00
_cell.angle_beta   90.00
_cell.angle_gamma   90.00
#
_symmetry.space_group_name_H-M   'P 1'
#
loop_
_entity.id
_entity.type
_entity.pdbx_description
1 polymer ?
#
loop_
_entity_poly.entity_id
_entity_poly.type
_entity_poly.pdbx_seq_one_letter_code
_entity_poly.pdbx_strand_id
1 'polypeptide(L)'
;DSAPPYVVECLHPLPARLRHCTAGDVVEVQCQWNEHRLWFEVSDTSAFSAVPLPRAHLLDWYSEMMNDRPRNEAFAEGIAEAVSRAKASRGKCRVADLGCGVGLLSALALSGGADEVLGVEITPHLARCARRVLADVSGPHAHGAASVRCADLRAVDGALGGGRFDVVVSELLDAGGLGEKIVPFMRHAKSHLLSEDGEVVPRGLRVKAALIDASLPVTAGVDLSALEPYWLPARASLGEWLAMDLDCGLDWMPVSAPIEVFALDFTGSQAALAQALGERDLSFPLRPFGRVDDSEVGSHLSRSPSACTPAGANTRGTMPRTCGRWNAIAWWFEADVGRSTPVLSSAPRVFRPPGAQATHWLQAVSGVGPWPLDAAEGCSARVRVRTDGVHLTWTPLGFDERSPSGVQRLLPLPETQVSHLTGDVEAWRQSGREAADGLRELRREVDAVGDVARLQALQQAILATAAQPGFFGLEATPDAVTPLLKDFFA
;
A
#
# COMPACT_ATOMS: atom_id res chain seq x y z
N ASP A 1 29.33 -1.85 -18.95
CA ASP A 1 27.91 -1.48 -19.02
C ASP A 1 27.53 -0.63 -17.83
N SER A 2 27.84 0.66 -17.94
CA SER A 2 27.78 1.67 -16.89
C SER A 2 26.81 2.77 -17.30
N ALA A 3 25.51 2.54 -17.09
CA ALA A 3 24.58 3.65 -17.00
C ALA A 3 24.75 4.30 -15.61
N PRO A 4 24.80 5.64 -15.48
CA PRO A 4 24.84 6.29 -14.18
C PRO A 4 23.59 5.92 -13.36
N PRO A 5 23.67 5.84 -12.02
CA PRO A 5 22.61 5.30 -11.16
C PRO A 5 21.30 6.12 -11.12
N TYR A 6 21.16 7.15 -11.96
CA TYR A 6 20.02 8.06 -12.01
C TYR A 6 19.46 8.29 -13.43
N VAL A 7 19.72 7.38 -14.38
CA VAL A 7 18.95 7.40 -15.63
C VAL A 7 17.58 6.80 -15.32
N VAL A 8 16.59 7.68 -15.15
CA VAL A 8 15.19 7.24 -15.28
C VAL A 8 14.96 6.98 -16.75
N GLU A 9 14.96 5.70 -17.13
CA GLU A 9 14.57 5.32 -18.48
C GLU A 9 13.08 5.66 -18.66
N CYS A 10 12.78 6.60 -19.55
CA CYS A 10 11.39 6.92 -19.88
C CYS A 10 10.83 5.82 -20.78
N LEU A 11 10.04 4.93 -20.20
CA LEU A 11 9.28 3.93 -20.96
C LEU A 11 7.98 4.57 -21.46
N HIS A 12 7.85 4.76 -22.78
CA HIS A 12 6.58 5.12 -23.39
C HIS A 12 5.94 3.86 -23.99
N PRO A 13 4.90 3.30 -23.37
CA PRO A 13 4.25 2.11 -23.90
C PRO A 13 3.59 2.44 -25.25
N LEU A 14 3.87 1.61 -26.26
CA LEU A 14 3.12 1.66 -27.51
C LEU A 14 1.63 1.34 -27.24
N PRO A 15 0.71 1.90 -28.03
CA PRO A 15 -0.72 1.82 -27.75
C PRO A 15 -1.32 0.40 -27.73
N ALA A 16 -0.66 -0.57 -28.37
CA ALA A 16 -1.01 -1.99 -28.35
C ALA A 16 0.19 -2.83 -28.83
N ARG A 17 0.05 -4.17 -28.86
CA ARG A 17 1.00 -5.04 -29.55
C ARG A 17 0.88 -4.89 -31.07
N LEU A 18 1.97 -5.11 -31.79
CA LEU A 18 1.94 -5.26 -33.25
C LEU A 18 1.36 -6.64 -33.59
N ARG A 19 0.49 -6.73 -34.62
CA ARG A 19 -0.14 -8.01 -35.04
C ARG A 19 0.89 -8.99 -35.57
N HIS A 20 1.77 -8.49 -36.45
CA HIS A 20 2.84 -9.24 -37.08
C HIS A 20 3.96 -8.24 -37.34
N CYS A 21 5.14 -8.47 -36.74
CA CYS A 21 6.36 -7.79 -37.16
C CYS A 21 7.46 -8.83 -37.39
N THR A 22 8.27 -8.57 -38.39
CA THR A 22 9.44 -9.35 -38.77
C THR A 22 10.65 -8.41 -38.80
N ALA A 23 11.85 -8.99 -38.74
CA ALA A 23 13.06 -8.21 -38.84
C ALA A 23 13.10 -7.48 -40.20
N GLY A 24 13.08 -6.15 -40.18
CA GLY A 24 13.03 -5.30 -41.37
C GLY A 24 11.74 -4.49 -41.51
N ASP A 25 10.69 -4.82 -40.75
CA ASP A 25 9.47 -4.00 -40.69
C ASP A 25 9.74 -2.66 -39.98
N VAL A 26 9.14 -1.59 -40.50
CA VAL A 26 9.32 -0.23 -39.99
C VAL A 26 8.02 0.21 -39.30
N VAL A 27 8.13 0.64 -38.05
CA VAL A 27 7.03 1.27 -37.30
C VAL A 27 7.33 2.76 -37.20
N GLU A 28 6.53 3.57 -37.89
CA GLU A 28 6.67 5.03 -37.84
C GLU A 28 6.05 5.59 -36.56
N VAL A 29 6.93 6.03 -35.65
CA VAL A 29 6.54 6.69 -34.40
C VAL A 29 6.84 8.18 -34.52
N GLN A 30 5.80 9.00 -34.47
CA GLN A 30 5.92 10.46 -34.36
C GLN A 30 6.20 10.84 -32.92
N CYS A 31 7.35 11.47 -32.69
CA CYS A 31 7.65 12.14 -31.43
C CYS A 31 7.09 13.57 -31.49
N GLN A 32 6.16 13.89 -30.60
CA GLN A 32 5.62 15.22 -30.42
C GLN A 32 6.04 15.77 -29.07
N TRP A 33 6.22 17.09 -28.98
CA TRP A 33 6.55 17.74 -27.72
C TRP A 33 6.01 19.17 -27.69
N ASN A 34 5.88 19.69 -26.48
CA ASN A 34 5.74 21.11 -26.20
C ASN A 34 6.72 21.50 -25.08
N GLU A 35 6.59 22.71 -24.54
CA GLU A 35 7.48 23.20 -23.47
C GLU A 35 7.42 22.38 -22.16
N HIS A 36 6.42 21.50 -22.00
CA HIS A 36 6.12 20.81 -20.74
C HIS A 36 6.06 19.28 -20.85
N ARG A 37 5.91 18.72 -22.05
CA ARG A 37 5.70 17.29 -22.26
C ARG A 37 6.28 16.84 -23.58
N LEU A 38 6.79 15.61 -23.59
CA LEU A 38 7.09 14.82 -24.77
C LEU A 38 6.15 13.62 -24.80
N TRP A 39 5.60 13.29 -25.96
CA TRP A 39 4.73 12.13 -26.17
C TRP A 39 4.96 11.53 -27.54
N PHE A 40 4.65 10.25 -27.69
CA PHE A 40 4.81 9.54 -28.95
C PHE A 40 3.43 9.11 -29.49
N GLU A 41 3.23 9.29 -30.78
CA GLU A 41 2.05 8.85 -31.53
C GLU A 41 2.50 7.90 -32.64
N VAL A 42 1.74 6.84 -32.88
CA VAL A 42 2.05 5.94 -33.99
C VAL A 42 1.15 6.29 -35.17
N SER A 43 1.76 6.63 -36.31
CA SER A 43 1.05 7.16 -37.48
C SER A 43 0.14 6.13 -38.13
N ASP A 44 0.58 4.87 -38.15
CA ASP A 44 -0.20 3.74 -38.64
C ASP A 44 -0.65 2.84 -37.49
N THR A 45 -1.94 2.93 -37.15
CA THR A 45 -2.56 2.06 -36.13
C THR A 45 -3.03 0.72 -36.68
N SER A 46 -2.99 0.51 -38.01
CA SER A 46 -3.44 -0.74 -38.65
C SER A 46 -2.53 -1.93 -38.35
N ALA A 47 -1.25 -1.66 -38.09
CA ALA A 47 -0.25 -2.65 -37.67
C ALA A 47 -0.51 -3.21 -36.25
N PHE A 48 -1.40 -2.58 -35.48
CA PHE A 48 -1.63 -2.91 -34.07
C PHE A 48 -2.80 -3.87 -33.86
N SER A 49 -2.64 -4.79 -32.91
CA SER A 49 -3.61 -5.83 -32.57
C SER A 49 -4.88 -5.30 -31.93
N ALA A 50 -4.83 -4.08 -31.40
CA ALA A 50 -5.96 -3.38 -30.82
C ALA A 50 -5.86 -1.88 -31.13
N VAL A 51 -7.01 -1.21 -31.20
CA VAL A 51 -7.06 0.25 -31.29
C VAL A 51 -6.62 0.81 -29.92
N PRO A 52 -5.65 1.75 -29.87
CA PRO A 52 -5.32 2.47 -28.64
C PRO A 52 -6.58 2.93 -27.92
N LEU A 53 -6.70 2.64 -26.62
CA LEU A 53 -7.72 3.26 -25.78
C LEU A 53 -7.07 4.47 -25.06
N PRO A 54 -7.20 5.70 -25.59
CA PRO A 54 -6.38 6.84 -25.17
C PRO A 54 -6.64 7.37 -23.75
N ARG A 55 -7.45 6.68 -22.92
CA ARG A 55 -7.88 7.17 -21.61
C ARG A 55 -7.99 6.12 -20.51
N ALA A 56 -7.50 4.90 -20.71
CA ALA A 56 -7.46 3.89 -19.65
C ALA A 56 -6.01 3.66 -19.22
N HIS A 57 -5.47 4.58 -18.43
CA HIS A 57 -4.23 4.31 -17.69
C HIS A 57 -4.58 3.40 -16.51
N LEU A 58 -4.13 2.15 -16.56
CA LEU A 58 -3.99 1.36 -15.34
C LEU A 58 -2.82 1.94 -14.55
N LEU A 59 -2.91 1.88 -13.23
CA LEU A 59 -1.80 2.29 -12.36
C LEU A 59 -0.59 1.39 -12.64
N ASP A 60 0.62 1.93 -12.57
CA ASP A 60 1.83 1.24 -13.05
C ASP A 60 2.05 -0.13 -12.37
N TRP A 61 1.67 -0.24 -11.09
CA TRP A 61 1.72 -1.47 -10.30
C TRP A 61 0.85 -2.60 -10.84
N TYR A 62 -0.18 -2.34 -11.68
CA TYR A 62 -0.95 -3.42 -12.32
C TYR A 62 -0.06 -4.27 -13.22
N SER A 63 0.91 -3.65 -13.91
CA SER A 63 1.82 -4.38 -14.78
C SER A 63 2.82 -5.23 -13.98
N GLU A 64 3.31 -4.69 -12.86
CA GLU A 64 4.21 -5.40 -11.94
C GLU A 64 3.49 -6.58 -11.29
N MET A 65 2.29 -6.35 -10.74
CA MET A 65 1.42 -7.38 -10.15
C MET A 65 1.11 -8.52 -11.13
N MET A 66 0.82 -8.21 -12.40
CA MET A 66 0.58 -9.26 -13.41
C MET A 66 1.83 -10.08 -13.72
N ASN A 67 3.02 -9.49 -13.61
CA ASN A 67 4.30 -10.17 -13.84
C ASN A 67 4.89 -10.81 -12.58
N ASP A 68 4.28 -10.63 -11.41
CA ASP A 68 4.69 -11.20 -10.13
C ASP A 68 4.40 -12.71 -10.08
N ARG A 69 5.36 -13.50 -10.61
CA ARG A 69 5.26 -14.96 -10.67
C ARG A 69 5.10 -15.60 -9.28
N PRO A 70 5.93 -15.25 -8.27
CA PRO A 70 5.77 -15.82 -6.93
C PRO A 70 4.37 -15.61 -6.36
N ARG A 71 3.82 -14.39 -6.49
CA ARG A 71 2.44 -14.07 -6.09
C ARG A 71 1.44 -14.93 -6.84
N ASN A 72 1.53 -14.98 -8.17
CA ASN A 72 0.58 -15.69 -9.01
C ASN A 72 0.58 -17.21 -8.76
N GLU A 73 1.75 -17.81 -8.59
CA GLU A 73 1.90 -19.25 -8.29
C GLU A 73 1.34 -19.59 -6.91
N ALA A 74 1.67 -18.82 -5.88
CA ALA A 74 1.19 -19.07 -4.53
C ALA A 74 -0.34 -18.91 -4.41
N PHE A 75 -0.93 -17.91 -5.09
CA PHE A 75 -2.40 -17.79 -5.15
C PHE A 75 -3.02 -18.93 -5.95
N ALA A 76 -2.43 -19.38 -7.06
CA ALA A 76 -2.94 -20.49 -7.85
C ALA A 76 -3.02 -21.79 -7.01
N GLU A 77 -1.94 -22.11 -6.30
CA GLU A 77 -1.88 -23.27 -5.40
C GLU A 77 -2.86 -23.14 -4.22
N GLY A 78 -2.86 -21.99 -3.54
CA GLY A 78 -3.72 -21.73 -2.39
C GLY A 78 -5.22 -21.80 -2.71
N ILE A 79 -5.61 -21.22 -3.85
CA ILE A 79 -6.99 -21.28 -4.36
C ILE A 79 -7.36 -22.72 -4.72
N ALA A 80 -6.50 -23.44 -5.44
CA ALA A 80 -6.77 -24.84 -5.82
C ALA A 80 -6.94 -25.75 -4.60
N GLU A 81 -6.11 -25.57 -3.56
CA GLU A 81 -6.26 -26.28 -2.29
C GLU A 81 -7.61 -25.97 -1.62
N ALA A 82 -7.99 -24.69 -1.53
CA ALA A 82 -9.25 -24.27 -0.92
C ALA A 82 -10.46 -24.83 -1.68
N VAL A 83 -10.45 -24.74 -3.00
CA VAL A 83 -11.47 -25.31 -3.88
C VAL A 83 -11.58 -26.82 -3.68
N SER A 84 -10.45 -27.54 -3.64
CA SER A 84 -10.45 -28.99 -3.43
C SER A 84 -11.06 -29.39 -2.08
N ARG A 85 -10.77 -28.66 -1.00
CA ARG A 85 -11.35 -28.94 0.33
C ARG A 85 -12.85 -28.67 0.36
N ALA A 86 -13.29 -27.54 -0.19
CA ALA A 86 -14.69 -27.20 -0.33
C ALA A 86 -15.46 -28.23 -1.16
N LYS A 87 -14.89 -28.69 -2.28
CA LYS A 87 -15.49 -29.72 -3.13
C LYS A 87 -15.59 -31.08 -2.43
N ALA A 88 -14.57 -31.47 -1.68
CA ALA A 88 -14.58 -32.75 -0.97
C ALA A 88 -15.74 -32.86 0.04
N SER A 89 -16.15 -31.74 0.65
CA SER A 89 -17.26 -31.72 1.61
C SER A 89 -18.63 -31.47 0.96
N ARG A 90 -18.71 -30.73 -0.15
CA ARG A 90 -19.99 -30.26 -0.73
C ARG A 90 -20.32 -30.81 -2.11
N GLY A 91 -19.39 -31.52 -2.75
CA GLY A 91 -19.51 -32.05 -4.12
C GLY A 91 -19.41 -30.99 -5.23
N LYS A 92 -19.79 -29.74 -4.94
CA LYS A 92 -19.56 -28.56 -5.79
C LYS A 92 -18.87 -27.46 -4.99
N CYS A 93 -18.25 -26.51 -5.69
CA CYS A 93 -17.59 -25.35 -5.11
C CYS A 93 -17.93 -24.07 -5.88
N ARG A 94 -18.53 -23.12 -5.14
CA ARG A 94 -18.79 -21.75 -5.59
C ARG A 94 -17.77 -20.80 -4.96
N VAL A 95 -17.13 -19.96 -5.77
CA VAL A 95 -16.08 -19.04 -5.36
C VAL A 95 -16.50 -17.59 -5.57
N ALA A 96 -16.25 -16.73 -4.60
CA ALA A 96 -16.33 -15.28 -4.76
C ALA A 96 -14.93 -14.65 -4.74
N ASP A 97 -14.60 -13.89 -5.78
CA ASP A 97 -13.35 -13.13 -5.91
C ASP A 97 -13.65 -11.64 -5.66
N LEU A 98 -13.29 -11.15 -4.46
CA LEU A 98 -13.63 -9.82 -3.97
C LEU A 98 -12.51 -8.84 -4.29
N GLY A 99 -12.79 -7.89 -5.19
CA GLY A 99 -11.75 -7.04 -5.78
C GLY A 99 -11.06 -7.74 -6.96
N CYS A 100 -11.84 -8.39 -7.83
CA CYS A 100 -11.29 -9.30 -8.85
C CYS A 100 -10.41 -8.61 -9.91
N GLY A 101 -10.42 -7.27 -10.01
CA GLY A 101 -9.60 -6.51 -10.95
C GLY A 101 -9.83 -6.95 -12.39
N VAL A 102 -8.79 -7.49 -13.04
CA VAL A 102 -8.85 -8.06 -14.40
C VAL A 102 -9.28 -9.53 -14.46
N GLY A 103 -9.66 -10.14 -13.33
CA GLY A 103 -10.20 -11.49 -13.25
C GLY A 103 -9.17 -12.62 -13.18
N LEU A 104 -7.92 -12.32 -12.82
CA LEU A 104 -6.85 -13.34 -12.75
C LEU A 104 -7.15 -14.41 -11.69
N LEU A 105 -7.45 -14.02 -10.45
CA LEU A 105 -7.74 -14.98 -9.38
C LEU A 105 -9.02 -15.77 -9.65
N SER A 106 -10.03 -15.13 -10.23
CA SER A 106 -11.23 -15.79 -10.75
C SER A 106 -10.90 -16.88 -11.79
N ALA A 107 -9.98 -16.62 -12.72
CA ALA A 107 -9.54 -17.60 -13.72
C ALA A 107 -8.73 -18.75 -13.10
N LEU A 108 -7.90 -18.44 -12.09
CA LEU A 108 -7.18 -19.45 -11.31
C LEU A 108 -8.14 -20.34 -10.53
N ALA A 109 -9.22 -19.79 -9.98
CA ALA A 109 -10.27 -20.56 -9.29
C ALA A 109 -10.97 -21.56 -10.23
N LEU A 110 -11.33 -21.14 -11.45
CA LEU A 110 -11.87 -22.04 -12.47
C LEU A 110 -10.87 -23.15 -12.82
N SER A 111 -9.61 -22.79 -13.03
CA SER A 111 -8.54 -23.74 -13.37
C SER A 111 -8.25 -24.71 -12.22
N GLY A 112 -8.43 -24.27 -10.97
CA GLY A 112 -8.37 -25.08 -9.75
C GLY A 112 -9.60 -25.97 -9.54
N GLY A 113 -10.57 -25.93 -10.44
CA GLY A 113 -11.73 -26.83 -10.43
C GLY A 113 -12.98 -26.27 -9.77
N ALA A 114 -13.13 -24.95 -9.60
CA ALA A 114 -14.38 -24.34 -9.15
C ALA A 114 -15.50 -24.59 -10.18
N ASP A 115 -16.73 -24.84 -9.72
CA ASP A 115 -17.88 -25.03 -10.61
C ASP A 115 -18.54 -23.70 -10.98
N GLU A 116 -18.47 -22.72 -10.07
CA GLU A 116 -19.01 -21.37 -10.27
C GLU A 116 -18.07 -20.33 -9.65
N VAL A 117 -17.78 -19.26 -10.38
CA VAL A 117 -16.99 -18.13 -9.89
C VAL A 117 -17.73 -16.81 -10.11
N LEU A 118 -17.85 -16.01 -9.06
CA LEU A 118 -18.30 -14.62 -9.13
C LEU A 118 -17.14 -13.68 -8.83
N GLY A 119 -16.67 -12.97 -9.86
CA GLY A 119 -15.77 -11.82 -9.69
C GLY A 119 -16.55 -10.56 -9.34
N VAL A 120 -16.12 -9.82 -8.32
CA VAL A 120 -16.72 -8.54 -7.92
C VAL A 120 -15.66 -7.45 -8.07
N GLU A 121 -15.97 -6.42 -8.86
CA GLU A 121 -15.07 -5.29 -9.11
C GLU A 121 -15.86 -3.99 -9.10
N ILE A 122 -15.36 -2.96 -8.41
CA ILE A 122 -16.07 -1.68 -8.31
C ILE A 122 -15.85 -0.80 -9.55
N THR A 123 -14.69 -0.95 -10.20
CA THR A 123 -14.24 -0.15 -11.33
C THR A 123 -14.82 -0.69 -12.64
N PRO A 124 -15.70 0.05 -13.33
CA PRO A 124 -16.40 -0.45 -14.52
C PRO A 124 -15.47 -0.90 -15.67
N HIS A 125 -14.31 -0.27 -15.81
CA HIS A 125 -13.32 -0.60 -16.84
C HIS A 125 -12.66 -1.96 -16.56
N LEU A 126 -12.21 -2.18 -15.32
CA LEU A 126 -11.62 -3.46 -14.88
C LEU A 126 -12.64 -4.59 -14.95
N ALA A 127 -13.88 -4.35 -14.49
CA ALA A 127 -14.96 -5.33 -14.60
C ALA A 127 -15.24 -5.75 -16.06
N ARG A 128 -15.09 -4.84 -17.04
CA ARG A 128 -15.20 -5.20 -18.46
C ARG A 128 -14.00 -6.02 -18.94
N CYS A 129 -12.79 -5.72 -18.48
CA CYS A 129 -11.61 -6.54 -18.76
C CYS A 129 -11.77 -7.95 -18.19
N ALA A 130 -12.17 -8.07 -16.92
CA ALA A 130 -12.42 -9.37 -16.27
C ALA A 130 -13.43 -10.23 -17.03
N ARG A 131 -14.53 -9.65 -17.53
CA ARG A 131 -15.49 -10.39 -18.37
C ARG A 131 -14.86 -10.98 -19.63
N ARG A 132 -13.95 -10.24 -20.27
CA ARG A 132 -13.26 -10.71 -21.48
C ARG A 132 -12.27 -11.82 -21.15
N VAL A 133 -11.45 -11.63 -20.13
CA VAL A 133 -10.50 -12.65 -19.64
C VAL A 133 -11.25 -13.95 -19.30
N LEU A 134 -12.35 -13.84 -18.55
CA LEU A 134 -13.11 -15.02 -18.11
C LEU A 134 -13.94 -15.67 -19.23
N ALA A 135 -14.33 -14.94 -20.27
CA ALA A 135 -14.99 -15.55 -21.44
C ALA A 135 -14.05 -16.54 -22.17
N ASP A 136 -12.76 -16.23 -22.25
CA ASP A 136 -11.77 -17.11 -22.88
C ASP A 136 -11.51 -18.38 -22.05
N VAL A 137 -11.56 -18.27 -20.72
CA VAL A 137 -11.30 -19.38 -19.77
C VAL A 137 -12.56 -20.22 -19.51
N SER A 138 -13.75 -19.64 -19.66
CA SER A 138 -15.06 -20.28 -19.37
C SER A 138 -15.80 -20.75 -20.63
N GLY A 139 -15.07 -21.08 -21.70
CA GLY A 139 -15.63 -21.47 -23.00
C GLY A 139 -16.41 -22.80 -22.98
N PRO A 140 -16.87 -23.29 -24.16
CA PRO A 140 -17.74 -24.50 -24.27
C PRO A 140 -17.17 -25.80 -23.69
N HIS A 141 -15.86 -25.83 -23.44
CA HIS A 141 -15.14 -26.98 -22.87
C HIS A 141 -14.64 -26.73 -21.44
N ALA A 142 -15.01 -25.60 -20.83
CA ALA A 142 -14.61 -25.27 -19.48
C ALA A 142 -15.36 -26.11 -18.44
N HIS A 143 -14.69 -26.40 -17.33
CA HIS A 143 -15.24 -27.20 -16.23
C HIS A 143 -16.24 -26.43 -15.35
N GLY A 144 -16.24 -25.10 -15.39
CA GLY A 144 -17.06 -24.25 -14.53
C GLY A 144 -17.56 -22.99 -15.25
N ALA A 145 -18.49 -22.29 -14.61
CA ALA A 145 -19.05 -21.03 -15.10
C ALA A 145 -18.47 -19.84 -14.33
N ALA A 146 -18.22 -18.73 -15.01
CA ALA A 146 -17.84 -17.49 -14.35
C ALA A 146 -18.69 -16.30 -14.77
N SER A 147 -18.88 -15.37 -13.83
CA SER A 147 -19.55 -14.10 -14.05
C SER A 147 -18.84 -12.97 -13.32
N VAL A 148 -19.05 -11.73 -13.78
CA VAL A 148 -18.45 -10.54 -13.15
C VAL A 148 -19.52 -9.50 -12.86
N ARG A 149 -19.60 -9.10 -11.58
CA ARG A 149 -20.45 -8.04 -11.08
C ARG A 149 -19.64 -6.75 -10.94
N CYS A 150 -20.09 -5.69 -11.61
CA CYS A 150 -19.59 -4.35 -11.34
C CYS A 150 -20.37 -3.77 -10.17
N ALA A 151 -19.82 -3.77 -8.96
CA ALA A 151 -20.51 -3.33 -7.75
C ALA A 151 -19.53 -3.03 -6.61
N ASP A 152 -20.01 -2.27 -5.63
CA ASP A 152 -19.45 -2.34 -4.27
C ASP A 152 -19.70 -3.76 -3.72
N LEU A 153 -18.65 -4.43 -3.25
CA LEU A 153 -18.74 -5.79 -2.73
C LEU A 153 -19.69 -5.90 -1.53
N ARG A 154 -19.88 -4.83 -0.75
CA ARG A 154 -20.82 -4.79 0.38
C ARG A 154 -22.29 -4.82 -0.05
N ALA A 155 -22.55 -4.47 -1.31
CA ALA A 155 -23.87 -4.52 -1.91
C ALA A 155 -24.14 -5.86 -2.63
N VAL A 156 -23.18 -6.79 -2.61
CA VAL A 156 -23.38 -8.15 -3.11
C VAL A 156 -24.09 -8.95 -2.03
N ASP A 157 -25.20 -9.58 -2.40
CA ASP A 157 -25.92 -10.51 -1.54
C ASP A 157 -25.45 -11.93 -1.85
N GLY A 158 -25.26 -12.75 -0.81
CA GLY A 158 -25.05 -14.18 -0.96
C GLY A 158 -26.18 -14.87 -1.72
N ALA A 159 -27.40 -14.32 -1.80
CA ALA A 159 -28.45 -14.89 -2.65
C ALA A 159 -28.16 -14.78 -4.17
N LEU A 160 -27.27 -13.88 -4.61
CA LEU A 160 -26.91 -13.73 -6.02
C LEU A 160 -26.05 -14.92 -6.49
N GLY A 161 -26.64 -15.79 -7.31
CA GLY A 161 -26.00 -16.98 -7.87
C GLY A 161 -26.32 -18.30 -7.16
N GLY A 162 -27.25 -18.32 -6.19
CA GLY A 162 -27.75 -19.57 -5.60
C GLY A 162 -27.33 -19.85 -4.15
N GLY A 163 -26.89 -18.84 -3.40
CA GLY A 163 -26.61 -18.94 -1.97
C GLY A 163 -25.18 -18.53 -1.61
N ARG A 164 -24.79 -18.76 -0.35
CA ARG A 164 -23.44 -18.43 0.13
C ARG A 164 -22.35 -19.17 -0.68
N PHE A 165 -21.16 -18.59 -0.69
CA PHE A 165 -19.98 -19.11 -1.37
C PHE A 165 -19.22 -20.08 -0.48
N ASP A 166 -18.61 -21.08 -1.09
CA ASP A 166 -17.81 -22.10 -0.40
C ASP A 166 -16.36 -21.63 -0.22
N VAL A 167 -15.88 -20.75 -1.10
CA VAL A 167 -14.57 -20.11 -1.00
C VAL A 167 -14.71 -18.61 -1.27
N VAL A 168 -14.06 -17.78 -0.46
CA VAL A 168 -13.85 -16.36 -0.75
C VAL A 168 -12.36 -16.12 -0.96
N VAL A 169 -12.01 -15.52 -2.08
CA VAL A 169 -10.66 -15.06 -2.39
C VAL A 169 -10.63 -13.53 -2.46
N SER A 170 -9.59 -12.90 -1.94
CA SER A 170 -9.35 -11.47 -2.09
C SER A 170 -7.86 -11.15 -2.03
N GLU A 171 -7.41 -10.25 -2.89
CA GLU A 171 -6.07 -9.67 -2.85
C GLU A 171 -6.21 -8.15 -2.89
N LEU A 172 -6.78 -7.62 -1.81
CA LEU A 172 -6.91 -6.19 -1.55
C LEU A 172 -5.82 -5.80 -0.56
N LEU A 173 -4.56 -5.84 -0.99
CA LEU A 173 -3.38 -5.61 -0.18
C LEU A 173 -2.53 -4.48 -0.78
N ASP A 174 -2.23 -3.46 0.03
CA ASP A 174 -1.25 -2.43 -0.31
C ASP A 174 0.11 -2.71 0.35
N ALA A 175 1.08 -1.81 0.16
CA ALA A 175 2.40 -1.91 0.83
C ALA A 175 2.31 -1.97 2.36
N GLY A 176 1.26 -1.39 2.96
CA GLY A 176 0.97 -1.47 4.39
C GLY A 176 0.24 -2.76 4.81
N GLY A 177 -0.23 -3.56 3.87
CA GLY A 177 -0.97 -4.81 4.03
C GLY A 177 -2.47 -4.65 4.33
N LEU A 178 -2.96 -3.50 4.78
CA LEU A 178 -4.35 -3.30 5.20
C LEU A 178 -5.10 -2.17 4.47
N GLY A 179 -4.40 -1.28 3.75
CA GLY A 179 -4.96 0.00 3.29
C GLY A 179 -6.04 -0.15 2.21
N GLU A 180 -6.11 -1.30 1.53
CA GLU A 180 -7.19 -1.63 0.60
C GLU A 180 -8.39 -2.33 1.27
N LYS A 181 -8.50 -2.21 2.60
CA LYS A 181 -9.68 -2.59 3.39
C LYS A 181 -9.97 -4.09 3.38
N ILE A 182 -8.94 -4.93 3.28
CA ILE A 182 -9.11 -6.39 3.35
C ILE A 182 -9.84 -6.83 4.62
N VAL A 183 -9.53 -6.26 5.79
CA VAL A 183 -10.16 -6.65 7.06
C VAL A 183 -11.69 -6.45 7.05
N PRO A 184 -12.24 -5.25 6.83
CA PRO A 184 -13.69 -5.06 6.84
C PRO A 184 -14.37 -5.87 5.73
N PHE A 185 -13.72 -6.08 4.59
CA PHE A 185 -14.27 -6.90 3.51
C PHE A 185 -14.30 -8.39 3.84
N MET A 186 -13.26 -8.94 4.48
CA MET A 186 -13.26 -10.33 4.96
C MET A 186 -14.29 -10.54 6.08
N ARG A 187 -14.48 -9.56 6.97
CA ARG A 187 -15.55 -9.59 7.97
C ARG A 187 -16.94 -9.60 7.33
N HIS A 188 -17.16 -8.72 6.35
CA HIS A 188 -18.41 -8.67 5.60
C HIS A 188 -18.66 -9.99 4.87
N ALA A 189 -17.64 -10.53 4.19
CA ALA A 189 -17.72 -11.79 3.49
C ALA A 189 -18.12 -12.92 4.45
N LYS A 190 -17.48 -13.02 5.62
CA LYS A 190 -17.83 -14.02 6.63
C LYS A 190 -19.27 -13.89 7.13
N SER A 191 -19.75 -12.67 7.35
CA SER A 191 -21.11 -12.43 7.83
C SER A 191 -22.18 -12.71 6.77
N HIS A 192 -21.92 -12.42 5.49
CA HIS A 192 -22.98 -12.31 4.48
C HIS A 192 -22.79 -13.18 3.24
N LEU A 193 -21.54 -13.46 2.86
CA LEU A 193 -21.21 -14.11 1.58
C LEU A 193 -20.75 -15.55 1.75
N LEU A 194 -19.94 -15.85 2.76
CA LEU A 194 -19.30 -17.15 2.98
C LEU A 194 -20.22 -18.11 3.74
N SER A 195 -20.21 -19.38 3.35
CA SER A 195 -20.85 -20.48 4.08
C SER A 195 -20.20 -20.70 5.46
N GLU A 196 -20.91 -21.31 6.42
CA GLU A 196 -20.40 -21.47 7.80
C GLU A 196 -19.05 -22.24 7.86
N ASP A 197 -18.88 -23.26 7.01
CA ASP A 197 -17.61 -24.01 6.85
C ASP A 197 -16.87 -23.62 5.56
N GLY A 198 -17.07 -22.39 5.09
CA GLY A 198 -16.41 -21.89 3.89
C GLY A 198 -14.92 -21.59 4.11
N GLU A 199 -14.14 -21.68 3.04
CA GLU A 199 -12.72 -21.39 3.03
C GLU A 199 -12.45 -19.93 2.63
N VAL A 200 -11.32 -19.37 3.09
CA VAL A 200 -10.89 -18.02 2.73
C VAL A 200 -9.45 -18.02 2.26
N VAL A 201 -9.14 -17.19 1.26
CA VAL A 201 -7.79 -17.00 0.72
C VAL A 201 -7.54 -15.48 0.55
N PRO A 202 -6.52 -14.89 1.22
CA PRO A 202 -5.61 -15.53 2.17
C PRO A 202 -6.32 -16.00 3.44
N ARG A 203 -5.73 -16.99 4.10
CA ARG A 203 -6.17 -17.53 5.39
C ARG A 203 -5.76 -16.63 6.55
N GLY A 204 -4.65 -15.92 6.41
CA GLY A 204 -4.19 -14.97 7.41
C GLY A 204 -3.06 -14.08 6.91
N LEU A 205 -2.79 -13.02 7.70
CA LEU A 205 -1.72 -12.05 7.47
C LEU A 205 -0.93 -11.86 8.74
N ARG A 206 0.39 -11.79 8.66
CA ARG A 206 1.26 -11.36 9.76
C ARG A 206 1.92 -10.05 9.37
N VAL A 207 1.69 -9.00 10.16
CA VAL A 207 2.37 -7.72 9.96
C VAL A 207 3.61 -7.70 10.84
N LYS A 208 4.76 -7.42 10.23
CA LYS A 208 6.05 -7.31 10.91
C LYS A 208 6.64 -5.94 10.69
N ALA A 209 7.43 -5.48 11.66
CA ALA A 209 8.08 -4.18 11.60
C ALA A 209 9.50 -4.22 12.15
N ALA A 210 10.34 -3.30 11.70
CA ALA A 210 11.66 -3.02 12.25
C ALA A 210 11.93 -1.51 12.29
N LEU A 211 12.73 -1.08 13.26
CA LEU A 211 13.29 0.26 13.28
C LEU A 211 14.45 0.33 12.29
N ILE A 212 14.52 1.43 11.53
CA ILE A 212 15.57 1.67 10.55
C ILE A 212 16.17 3.07 10.71
N ASP A 213 17.41 3.21 10.26
CA ASP A 213 18.06 4.49 10.00
C ASP A 213 18.16 4.67 8.49
N ALA A 214 17.36 5.56 7.95
CA ALA A 214 17.33 5.88 6.53
C ALA A 214 18.02 7.22 6.29
N SER A 215 19.00 7.27 5.38
CA SER A 215 19.85 8.43 5.15
C SER A 215 19.65 8.99 3.75
N LEU A 216 19.75 10.31 3.62
CA LEU A 216 19.80 10.95 2.30
C LEU A 216 21.19 10.77 1.68
N PRO A 217 21.30 10.58 0.35
CA PRO A 217 22.58 10.43 -0.31
C PRO A 217 23.38 11.75 -0.29
N VAL A 218 24.70 11.64 -0.10
CA VAL A 218 25.63 12.77 -0.30
C VAL A 218 25.65 13.10 -1.79
N THR A 219 25.19 14.31 -2.14
CA THR A 219 25.02 14.71 -3.55
C THR A 219 26.10 15.70 -3.94
N ALA A 220 26.99 15.33 -4.87
CA ALA A 220 28.11 16.17 -5.32
C ALA A 220 29.00 16.70 -4.15
N GLY A 221 29.17 15.89 -3.10
CA GLY A 221 29.93 16.28 -1.91
C GLY A 221 29.16 17.18 -0.93
N VAL A 222 27.89 17.46 -1.19
CA VAL A 222 26.99 18.18 -0.29
C VAL A 222 26.29 17.18 0.62
N ASP A 223 26.46 17.35 1.93
CA ASP A 223 25.69 16.63 2.94
C ASP A 223 24.28 17.21 3.04
N LEU A 224 23.27 16.37 2.83
CA LEU A 224 21.86 16.72 2.88
C LEU A 224 21.19 16.27 4.19
N SER A 225 21.97 15.85 5.19
CA SER A 225 21.47 15.38 6.50
C SER A 225 20.50 16.36 7.19
N ALA A 226 20.65 17.67 6.94
CA ALA A 226 19.75 18.69 7.45
C ALA A 226 18.28 18.56 6.94
N LEU A 227 18.04 17.86 5.82
CA LEU A 227 16.70 17.59 5.28
C LEU A 227 16.05 16.32 5.87
N GLU A 228 16.82 15.48 6.56
CA GLU A 228 16.34 14.19 7.09
C GLU A 228 15.21 14.30 8.14
N PRO A 229 15.01 15.41 8.87
CA PRO A 229 13.81 15.56 9.70
C PRO A 229 12.51 15.79 8.89
N TYR A 230 12.63 16.12 7.59
CA TYR A 230 11.50 16.57 6.77
C TYR A 230 11.20 15.65 5.57
N TRP A 231 12.11 14.74 5.21
CA TRP A 231 12.00 13.94 3.99
C TRP A 231 11.04 12.74 4.12
N LEU A 232 10.97 12.11 5.30
CA LEU A 232 9.97 11.09 5.59
C LEU A 232 8.75 11.75 6.22
N PRO A 233 7.54 11.18 6.04
CA PRO A 233 6.36 11.67 6.74
C PRO A 233 6.60 11.55 8.25
N ALA A 234 6.87 12.69 8.90
CA ALA A 234 7.11 12.78 10.35
C ALA A 234 5.81 12.71 11.17
N ARG A 235 4.82 11.98 10.64
CA ARG A 235 3.43 11.92 11.11
C ARG A 235 2.95 10.48 11.22
N ALA A 236 3.85 9.59 11.66
CA ALA A 236 3.52 8.19 11.93
C ALA A 236 2.36 8.05 12.93
N SER A 237 2.24 8.95 13.89
CA SER A 237 1.13 9.01 14.86
C SER A 237 -0.21 9.38 14.22
N LEU A 238 -0.20 9.99 13.02
CA LEU A 238 -1.39 10.30 12.21
C LEU A 238 -1.64 9.26 11.11
N GLY A 239 -0.80 8.22 11.02
CA GLY A 239 -0.93 7.15 10.04
C GLY A 239 -0.42 7.50 8.64
N GLU A 240 0.39 8.54 8.50
CA GLU A 240 1.05 8.88 7.24
C GLU A 240 2.27 7.99 6.99
N TRP A 241 2.43 7.50 5.76
CA TRP A 241 3.54 6.64 5.37
C TRP A 241 3.80 6.71 3.86
N LEU A 242 4.97 6.23 3.43
CA LEU A 242 5.36 6.09 2.03
C LEU A 242 5.55 4.62 1.67
N ALA A 243 5.07 4.24 0.49
CA ALA A 243 5.47 2.99 -0.13
C ALA A 243 6.90 3.16 -0.68
N MET A 244 7.83 2.35 -0.19
CA MET A 244 9.24 2.41 -0.57
C MET A 244 9.75 1.01 -0.89
N ASP A 245 10.51 0.88 -1.98
CA ASP A 245 11.33 -0.29 -2.23
C ASP A 245 12.61 -0.19 -1.39
N LEU A 246 12.70 -0.93 -0.30
CA LEU A 246 13.90 -0.95 0.53
C LEU A 246 15.01 -1.85 -0.04
N ASP A 247 14.75 -2.59 -1.12
CA ASP A 247 15.80 -3.31 -1.86
C ASP A 247 16.46 -2.42 -2.94
N CYS A 248 15.83 -1.30 -3.31
CA CYS A 248 16.30 -0.39 -4.35
C CYS A 248 16.29 1.10 -3.91
N GLY A 249 17.43 1.79 -4.06
CA GLY A 249 17.44 3.25 -4.16
C GLY A 249 17.54 4.06 -2.85
N LEU A 250 17.47 3.43 -1.67
CA LEU A 250 17.68 4.11 -0.39
C LEU A 250 18.92 3.59 0.34
N ASP A 251 19.73 4.50 0.88
CA ASP A 251 20.77 4.14 1.85
C ASP A 251 20.13 4.04 3.24
N TRP A 252 19.95 2.83 3.73
CA TRP A 252 19.34 2.57 5.03
C TRP A 252 19.99 1.38 5.73
N MET A 253 19.83 1.31 7.04
CA MET A 253 20.27 0.17 7.84
C MET A 253 19.25 -0.25 8.89
N PRO A 254 19.11 -1.56 9.17
CA PRO A 254 18.26 -2.04 10.24
C PRO A 254 18.85 -1.71 11.61
N VAL A 255 18.04 -1.08 12.46
CA VAL A 255 18.40 -0.71 13.83
C VAL A 255 17.90 -1.74 14.84
N SER A 256 16.81 -2.44 14.54
CA SER A 256 16.26 -3.52 15.38
C SER A 256 16.25 -4.86 14.65
N ALA A 257 16.02 -5.94 15.40
CA ALA A 257 15.46 -7.15 14.80
C ALA A 257 14.00 -6.90 14.36
N PRO A 258 13.48 -7.64 13.37
CA PRO A 258 12.07 -7.57 13.03
C PRO A 258 11.23 -8.17 14.15
N ILE A 259 10.11 -7.54 14.48
CA ILE A 259 9.13 -8.06 15.43
C ILE A 259 7.78 -8.28 14.74
N GLU A 260 6.98 -9.19 15.28
CA GLU A 260 5.57 -9.31 14.89
C GLU A 260 4.75 -8.21 15.58
N VAL A 261 4.02 -7.44 14.78
CA VAL A 261 3.11 -6.38 15.22
C VAL A 261 1.78 -7.02 15.63
N PHE A 262 1.19 -7.78 14.69
CA PHE A 262 0.01 -8.61 14.92
C PHE A 262 -0.11 -9.67 13.82
N ALA A 263 -0.88 -10.72 14.12
CA ALA A 263 -1.29 -11.74 13.18
C ALA A 263 -2.83 -11.77 13.08
N LEU A 264 -3.34 -11.77 11.86
CA LEU A 264 -4.75 -11.84 11.53
C LEU A 264 -5.06 -13.25 11.01
N ASP A 265 -6.03 -13.91 11.63
CA ASP A 265 -6.60 -15.17 11.16
C ASP A 265 -7.99 -14.90 10.58
N PHE A 266 -8.10 -14.96 9.26
CA PHE A 266 -9.38 -14.77 8.56
C PHE A 266 -10.27 -16.02 8.63
N THR A 267 -9.70 -17.19 8.96
CA THR A 267 -10.46 -18.43 9.19
C THR A 267 -11.12 -18.43 10.57
N GLY A 268 -10.49 -17.77 11.55
CA GLY A 268 -10.92 -17.65 12.93
C GLY A 268 -12.13 -16.74 13.16
N SER A 269 -12.58 -16.62 14.41
CA SER A 269 -13.78 -15.84 14.75
C SER A 269 -13.59 -14.33 14.53
N GLN A 270 -14.68 -13.60 14.27
CA GLN A 270 -14.59 -12.14 14.14
C GLN A 270 -14.16 -11.44 15.44
N ALA A 271 -14.37 -12.09 16.60
CA ALA A 271 -13.90 -11.61 17.90
C ALA A 271 -12.38 -11.75 18.02
N ALA A 272 -11.81 -12.89 17.60
CA ALA A 272 -10.36 -13.09 17.57
C ALA A 272 -9.68 -12.10 16.61
N LEU A 273 -10.28 -11.86 15.44
CA LEU A 273 -9.78 -10.87 14.49
C LEU A 273 -9.79 -9.44 15.07
N ALA A 274 -10.86 -9.06 15.78
CA ALA A 274 -10.95 -7.76 16.44
C ALA A 274 -9.92 -7.62 17.58
N GLN A 275 -9.72 -8.67 18.37
CA GLN A 275 -8.69 -8.70 19.43
C GLN A 275 -7.29 -8.56 18.84
N ALA A 276 -7.02 -9.21 17.71
CA ALA A 276 -5.74 -9.13 17.02
C ALA A 276 -5.40 -7.72 16.51
N LEU A 277 -6.39 -6.86 16.29
CA LEU A 277 -6.21 -5.46 15.88
C LEU A 277 -6.16 -4.47 17.06
N GLY A 278 -6.29 -4.96 18.30
CA GLY A 278 -6.23 -4.12 19.49
C GLY A 278 -4.88 -3.38 19.62
N GLU A 279 -4.97 -2.15 20.12
CA GLU A 279 -3.82 -1.31 20.49
C GLU A 279 -2.86 -2.07 21.41
N ARG A 280 -1.55 -1.88 21.17
CA ARG A 280 -0.51 -2.52 21.97
C ARG A 280 0.79 -1.73 21.96
N ASP A 281 1.56 -1.92 23.03
CA ASP A 281 2.91 -1.41 23.15
C ASP A 281 3.89 -2.51 22.70
N LEU A 282 4.78 -2.16 21.77
CA LEU A 282 5.76 -3.05 21.19
C LEU A 282 7.16 -2.67 21.66
N SER A 283 8.01 -3.67 21.92
CA SER A 283 9.42 -3.49 22.25
C SER A 283 10.29 -3.97 21.08
N PHE A 284 11.01 -3.03 20.47
CA PHE A 284 11.96 -3.26 19.39
C PHE A 284 13.37 -3.44 19.97
N PRO A 285 13.92 -4.66 20.00
CA PRO A 285 15.27 -4.89 20.53
C PRO A 285 16.30 -4.26 19.59
N LEU A 286 17.11 -3.35 20.12
CA LEU A 286 18.08 -2.60 19.35
C LEU A 286 19.34 -3.43 19.12
N ARG A 287 19.92 -3.31 17.93
CA ARG A 287 21.18 -3.97 17.56
C ARG A 287 22.37 -3.20 18.14
N PRO A 288 23.43 -3.88 18.61
CA PRO A 288 24.66 -3.22 19.03
C PRO A 288 25.29 -2.44 17.88
N PHE A 289 25.68 -1.19 18.12
CA PHE A 289 26.31 -0.35 17.12
C PHE A 289 27.79 -0.79 16.91
N GLY A 290 28.17 -1.15 15.69
CA GLY A 290 29.58 -1.45 15.33
C GLY A 290 29.97 -2.93 15.18
N ARG A 291 29.03 -3.89 15.26
CA ARG A 291 29.24 -5.28 14.80
C ARG A 291 28.16 -5.68 13.81
N VAL A 292 28.46 -5.50 12.52
CA VAL A 292 27.85 -6.35 11.50
C VAL A 292 28.69 -7.62 11.50
N ASP A 293 28.20 -8.69 12.12
CA ASP A 293 28.81 -10.00 11.88
C ASP A 293 28.46 -10.36 10.43
N ASP A 294 29.47 -10.37 9.56
CA ASP A 294 29.38 -10.77 8.14
C ASP A 294 28.84 -12.20 7.93
N SER A 295 28.60 -12.94 9.02
CA SER A 295 28.01 -14.28 9.02
C SER A 295 26.48 -14.31 9.01
N GLU A 296 25.77 -13.24 9.38
CA GLU A 296 24.29 -13.21 9.38
C GLU A 296 23.69 -12.46 8.17
N VAL A 297 24.48 -11.65 7.48
CA VAL A 297 24.11 -11.02 6.21
C VAL A 297 24.83 -11.79 5.11
N GLY A 298 24.15 -12.79 4.53
CA GLY A 298 24.73 -13.64 3.50
C GLY A 298 25.50 -12.85 2.42
N SER A 299 26.83 -12.98 2.45
CA SER A 299 27.92 -12.65 1.50
C SER A 299 27.68 -11.96 0.13
N HIS A 300 26.68 -11.09 -0.04
CA HIS A 300 26.39 -10.46 -1.33
C HIS A 300 26.13 -8.94 -1.30
N LEU A 301 26.50 -8.23 -0.22
CA LEU A 301 26.54 -6.76 -0.22
C LEU A 301 27.90 -6.18 -0.61
N SER A 302 28.84 -6.98 -1.13
CA SER A 302 30.08 -6.48 -1.73
C SER A 302 29.85 -5.96 -3.16
N ARG A 303 29.08 -4.87 -3.31
CA ARG A 303 29.33 -3.97 -4.44
C ARG A 303 30.61 -3.21 -4.11
N SER A 304 31.72 -3.68 -4.69
CA SER A 304 32.97 -2.92 -4.77
C SER A 304 32.66 -1.50 -5.25
N PRO A 305 33.26 -0.45 -4.68
CA PRO A 305 33.10 0.90 -5.19
C PRO A 305 33.56 0.90 -6.65
N SER A 306 32.62 1.17 -7.55
CA SER A 306 32.88 1.34 -8.98
C SER A 306 34.07 2.28 -9.17
N ALA A 307 35.14 1.73 -9.75
CA ALA A 307 36.36 2.45 -10.09
C ALA A 307 36.06 3.50 -11.16
N CYS A 308 35.75 4.73 -10.74
CA CYS A 308 35.84 5.96 -11.51
C CYS A 308 35.89 7.15 -10.55
N THR A 309 36.94 7.21 -9.72
CA THR A 309 37.31 8.45 -9.02
C THR A 309 38.34 9.16 -9.90
N PRO A 310 38.13 10.41 -10.34
CA PRO A 310 39.22 11.20 -10.91
C PRO A 310 40.29 11.33 -9.83
N ALA A 311 41.53 10.96 -10.16
CA ALA A 311 42.67 11.14 -9.28
C ALA A 311 42.76 12.63 -8.88
N GLY A 312 42.49 12.95 -7.61
CA GLY A 312 42.68 14.30 -7.08
C GLY A 312 41.64 14.84 -6.09
N ALA A 313 40.60 14.08 -5.71
CA ALA A 313 39.67 14.55 -4.66
C ALA A 313 40.09 14.02 -3.28
N ASN A 314 40.50 14.95 -2.41
CA ASN A 314 40.85 14.72 -1.01
C ASN A 314 39.90 13.74 -0.31
N THR A 315 40.46 12.63 0.17
CA THR A 315 39.88 11.79 1.23
C THR A 315 39.80 12.61 2.52
N ARG A 316 38.77 13.45 2.67
CA ARG A 316 38.33 13.90 4.00
C ARG A 316 37.33 12.87 4.49
N GLY A 317 37.74 12.19 5.56
CA GLY A 317 37.08 11.01 6.10
C GLY A 317 35.58 11.19 6.33
N THR A 318 34.83 10.16 5.94
CA THR A 318 33.62 9.79 6.65
C THR A 318 34.00 9.67 8.13
N MET A 319 33.60 10.65 8.94
CA MET A 319 33.64 10.51 10.39
C MET A 319 32.94 9.18 10.73
N PRO A 320 33.55 8.28 11.51
CA PRO A 320 32.82 7.13 12.03
C PRO A 320 31.61 7.70 12.79
N ARG A 321 30.39 7.32 12.41
CA ARG A 321 29.17 7.71 13.13
C ARG A 321 29.34 7.22 14.57
N THR A 322 29.70 8.08 15.51
CA THR A 322 30.09 7.68 16.88
C THR A 322 28.91 7.42 17.80
N CYS A 323 27.67 7.68 17.36
CA CYS A 323 26.46 7.17 17.98
C CYS A 323 25.51 6.67 16.89
N GLY A 324 24.78 5.59 17.17
CA GLY A 324 23.75 5.15 16.26
C GLY A 324 22.56 6.12 16.29
N ARG A 325 21.68 6.07 15.30
CA ARG A 325 20.40 6.77 15.32
C ARG A 325 19.33 5.86 14.72
N TRP A 326 18.06 6.20 14.92
CA TRP A 326 16.95 5.69 14.11
C TRP A 326 15.99 6.83 13.83
N ASN A 327 15.37 6.80 12.66
CA ASN A 327 14.48 7.88 12.23
C ASN A 327 13.19 7.37 11.60
N ALA A 328 13.10 6.09 11.25
CA ALA A 328 11.91 5.51 10.63
C ALA A 328 11.54 4.16 11.23
N ILE A 329 10.26 3.81 11.06
CA ILE A 329 9.75 2.45 11.19
C ILE A 329 9.37 1.95 9.81
N ALA A 330 9.87 0.78 9.45
CA ALA A 330 9.49 0.07 8.23
C ALA A 330 8.67 -1.15 8.62
N TRP A 331 7.57 -1.40 7.90
CA TRP A 331 6.76 -2.60 8.07
C TRP A 331 6.34 -3.20 6.74
N TRP A 332 5.99 -4.47 6.82
CA TRP A 332 5.61 -5.32 5.71
C TRP A 332 4.68 -6.42 6.22
N PHE A 333 4.18 -7.26 5.31
CA PHE A 333 3.32 -8.38 5.66
C PHE A 333 3.85 -9.71 5.11
N GLU A 334 3.39 -10.78 5.75
CA GLU A 334 3.51 -12.16 5.32
C GLU A 334 2.11 -12.75 5.22
N ALA A 335 1.71 -13.27 4.06
CA ALA A 335 0.40 -13.84 3.80
C ALA A 335 0.44 -15.37 3.74
N ASP A 336 -0.46 -16.01 4.50
CA ASP A 336 -0.78 -17.43 4.37
C ASP A 336 -1.89 -17.57 3.32
N VAL A 337 -1.53 -17.99 2.11
CA VAL A 337 -2.48 -18.24 1.02
C VAL A 337 -2.91 -19.71 0.91
N GLY A 338 -2.25 -20.63 1.63
CA GLY A 338 -2.42 -22.07 1.49
C GLY A 338 -1.51 -22.87 2.44
N ARG A 339 -1.85 -24.14 2.71
CA ARG A 339 -1.12 -24.94 3.71
C ARG A 339 0.23 -25.45 3.21
N SER A 340 0.35 -25.71 1.91
CA SER A 340 1.60 -26.17 1.30
C SER A 340 2.33 -25.08 0.52
N THR A 341 1.73 -23.89 0.40
CA THR A 341 2.29 -22.78 -0.37
C THR A 341 3.41 -22.07 0.38
N PRO A 342 4.46 -21.59 -0.32
CA PRO A 342 5.44 -20.70 0.29
C PRO A 342 4.76 -19.44 0.83
N VAL A 343 5.24 -18.94 1.97
CA VAL A 343 4.74 -17.69 2.57
C VAL A 343 5.00 -16.55 1.59
N LEU A 344 3.94 -15.90 1.12
CA LEU A 344 4.06 -14.67 0.35
C LEU A 344 4.50 -13.55 1.28
N SER A 345 5.52 -12.80 0.90
CA SER A 345 6.08 -11.76 1.75
C SER A 345 6.40 -10.51 0.95
N SER A 346 6.02 -9.36 1.50
CA SER A 346 6.48 -8.05 1.06
C SER A 346 7.72 -7.58 1.83
N ALA A 347 8.41 -8.48 2.54
CA ALA A 347 9.60 -8.15 3.31
C ALA A 347 10.75 -7.68 2.40
N PRO A 348 11.54 -6.69 2.86
CA PRO A 348 12.80 -6.36 2.21
C PRO A 348 13.76 -7.55 2.33
N ARG A 349 14.71 -7.67 1.40
CA ARG A 349 15.62 -8.82 1.28
C ARG A 349 16.31 -9.19 2.59
N VAL A 350 16.68 -8.21 3.41
CA VAL A 350 17.38 -8.44 4.70
C VAL A 350 16.51 -9.14 5.75
N PHE A 351 15.18 -9.02 5.65
CA PHE A 351 14.22 -9.64 6.57
C PHE A 351 13.34 -10.70 5.92
N ARG A 352 13.55 -10.98 4.63
CA ARG A 352 12.74 -11.92 3.87
C ARG A 352 12.91 -13.34 4.40
N PRO A 353 11.80 -14.06 4.69
CA PRO A 353 11.87 -15.45 5.12
C PRO A 353 12.65 -16.33 4.13
N PRO A 354 13.44 -17.31 4.61
CA PRO A 354 14.09 -18.27 3.72
C PRO A 354 13.07 -18.97 2.82
N GLY A 355 13.33 -18.98 1.51
CA GLY A 355 12.44 -19.59 0.52
C GLY A 355 11.33 -18.67 -0.01
N ALA A 356 11.08 -17.52 0.62
CA ALA A 356 10.18 -16.51 0.05
C ALA A 356 10.90 -15.74 -1.06
N GLN A 357 10.22 -15.56 -2.20
CA GLN A 357 10.72 -14.79 -3.33
C GLN A 357 10.27 -13.33 -3.23
N ALA A 358 10.93 -12.43 -3.98
CA ALA A 358 10.53 -11.03 -4.05
C ALA A 358 9.16 -10.91 -4.76
N THR A 359 8.35 -9.97 -4.29
CA THR A 359 7.03 -9.66 -4.83
C THR A 359 7.01 -8.19 -5.27
N HIS A 360 5.97 -7.79 -5.99
CA HIS A 360 5.79 -6.40 -6.45
C HIS A 360 5.43 -5.44 -5.30
N TRP A 361 4.94 -5.95 -4.17
CA TRP A 361 4.58 -5.11 -3.04
C TRP A 361 5.82 -4.45 -2.43
N LEU A 362 5.74 -3.12 -2.30
CA LEU A 362 6.71 -2.31 -1.59
C LEU A 362 6.54 -2.46 -0.07
N GLN A 363 7.46 -1.85 0.68
CA GLN A 363 7.36 -1.74 2.14
C GLN A 363 6.75 -0.40 2.52
N ALA A 364 6.03 -0.37 3.64
CA ALA A 364 5.53 0.87 4.20
C ALA A 364 6.56 1.45 5.17
N VAL A 365 6.88 2.74 5.02
CA VAL A 365 7.87 3.45 5.84
C VAL A 365 7.27 4.73 6.38
N SER A 366 7.44 4.96 7.68
CA SER A 366 6.99 6.19 8.34
C SER A 366 8.07 6.78 9.23
N GLY A 367 8.19 8.11 9.21
CA GLY A 367 9.13 8.86 10.01
C GLY A 367 8.66 8.95 11.46
N VAL A 368 9.51 8.51 12.38
CA VAL A 368 9.23 8.46 13.81
C VAL A 368 10.23 9.26 14.62
N GLY A 369 11.39 9.63 14.05
CA GLY A 369 12.48 10.38 14.69
C GLY A 369 12.86 11.67 13.95
N PRO A 370 14.12 12.13 14.04
CA PRO A 370 15.32 11.39 14.42
C PRO A 370 15.52 11.20 15.93
N TRP A 371 15.96 10.01 16.34
CA TRP A 371 16.27 9.67 17.73
C TRP A 371 17.72 9.19 17.87
N PRO A 372 18.48 9.72 18.85
CA PRO A 372 19.83 9.22 19.12
C PRO A 372 19.78 7.81 19.73
N LEU A 373 20.71 6.94 19.32
CA LEU A 373 21.01 5.68 20.00
C LEU A 373 22.18 5.91 20.96
N ASP A 374 21.86 6.24 22.20
CA ASP A 374 22.73 6.03 23.37
C ASP A 374 22.37 4.71 24.07
N ALA A 375 21.94 3.73 23.28
CA ALA A 375 21.46 2.45 23.79
C ALA A 375 22.65 1.59 24.24
N ALA A 376 22.69 1.29 25.54
CA ALA A 376 23.51 0.21 26.06
C ALA A 376 23.09 -1.11 25.37
N GLU A 377 24.03 -2.04 25.24
CA GLU A 377 23.76 -3.38 24.72
C GLU A 377 22.56 -4.02 25.45
N GLY A 378 21.52 -4.41 24.70
CA GLY A 378 20.30 -5.01 25.25
C GLY A 378 19.15 -4.03 25.59
N CYS A 379 19.22 -2.75 25.20
CA CYS A 379 18.07 -1.84 25.27
C CYS A 379 17.03 -2.14 24.16
N SER A 380 15.74 -1.94 24.48
CA SER A 380 14.67 -1.92 23.49
C SER A 380 14.03 -0.54 23.39
N ALA A 381 13.67 -0.13 22.19
CA ALA A 381 12.80 1.02 21.96
C ALA A 381 11.34 0.59 22.07
N ARG A 382 10.52 1.38 22.77
CA ARG A 382 9.08 1.13 22.91
C ARG A 382 8.28 2.01 21.96
N VAL A 383 7.36 1.41 21.24
CA VAL A 383 6.46 2.09 20.30
C VAL A 383 5.06 1.53 20.45
N ARG A 384 4.06 2.39 20.61
CA ARG A 384 2.65 2.01 20.57
C ARG A 384 2.17 1.93 19.14
N VAL A 385 1.48 0.85 18.79
CA VAL A 385 0.77 0.70 17.52
C VAL A 385 -0.74 0.71 17.76
N ARG A 386 -1.45 1.46 16.92
CA ARG A 386 -2.91 1.43 16.82
C ARG A 386 -3.32 1.22 15.38
N THR A 387 -4.44 0.55 15.16
CA THR A 387 -5.05 0.40 13.83
C THR A 387 -6.57 0.39 13.90
N ASP A 388 -7.21 0.92 12.86
CA ASP A 388 -8.66 0.81 12.62
C ASP A 388 -9.00 -0.35 11.66
N GLY A 389 -8.02 -1.17 11.30
CA GLY A 389 -8.12 -2.23 10.30
C GLY A 389 -7.84 -1.77 8.86
N VAL A 390 -7.43 -0.51 8.67
CA VAL A 390 -7.02 0.07 7.37
C VAL A 390 -5.70 0.82 7.53
N HIS A 391 -5.58 1.68 8.53
CA HIS A 391 -4.40 2.50 8.81
C HIS A 391 -3.66 1.98 10.05
N LEU A 392 -2.33 2.11 10.05
CA LEU A 392 -1.49 1.88 11.23
C LEU A 392 -0.91 3.21 11.68
N THR A 393 -1.01 3.49 12.98
CA THR A 393 -0.33 4.63 13.60
C THR A 393 0.72 4.15 14.58
N TRP A 394 1.82 4.90 14.67
CA TRP A 394 2.98 4.56 15.49
C TRP A 394 3.34 5.73 16.40
N THR A 395 3.35 5.49 17.71
CA THR A 395 3.68 6.51 18.72
C THR A 395 4.88 6.05 19.54
N PRO A 396 6.06 6.68 19.40
CA PRO A 396 7.22 6.38 20.23
C PRO A 396 6.93 6.64 21.72
N LEU A 397 7.27 5.68 22.58
CA LEU A 397 6.97 5.75 24.02
C LEU A 397 8.21 5.94 24.91
N GLY A 398 9.40 5.59 24.42
CA GLY A 398 10.53 5.44 25.33
C GLY A 398 11.59 4.45 24.88
N PHE A 399 12.60 4.29 25.73
CA PHE A 399 13.41 3.07 25.83
C PHE A 399 13.06 2.36 27.15
N ASP A 400 13.31 1.06 27.25
CA ASP A 400 13.15 0.32 28.51
C ASP A 400 14.12 0.83 29.61
N GLU A 401 13.70 0.78 30.89
CA GLU A 401 14.33 1.43 32.07
C GLU A 401 15.78 1.00 32.43
N ARG A 402 16.52 0.30 31.56
CA ARG A 402 17.93 -0.07 31.78
C ARG A 402 18.95 0.93 31.22
N SER A 403 18.59 2.21 31.08
CA SER A 403 19.57 3.22 30.64
C SER A 403 20.20 3.93 31.85
N PRO A 404 21.53 4.02 31.97
CA PRO A 404 22.18 4.78 33.02
C PRO A 404 21.74 6.25 32.95
N SER A 405 21.55 6.83 34.12
CA SER A 405 21.11 8.21 34.38
C SER A 405 21.73 9.22 33.41
N GLY A 406 21.01 9.59 32.35
CA GLY A 406 21.48 10.56 31.36
C GLY A 406 20.57 10.77 30.15
N VAL A 407 19.70 9.80 29.81
CA VAL A 407 18.83 9.91 28.64
C VAL A 407 17.68 10.88 28.94
N GLN A 408 17.66 12.01 28.23
CA GLN A 408 16.48 12.89 28.19
C GLN A 408 15.26 12.05 27.85
N ARG A 409 14.22 12.11 28.70
CA ARG A 409 12.93 11.50 28.42
C ARG A 409 12.55 11.89 27.00
N LEU A 410 12.39 10.88 26.14
CA LEU A 410 11.83 11.02 24.81
C LEU A 410 10.57 11.87 24.97
N LEU A 411 10.63 13.12 24.52
CA LEU A 411 9.42 13.90 24.41
C LEU A 411 8.63 13.18 23.33
N PRO A 412 7.46 12.59 23.63
CA PRO A 412 6.60 12.11 22.57
C PRO A 412 6.46 13.28 21.58
N LEU A 413 6.56 12.99 20.28
CA LEU A 413 6.05 13.92 19.28
C LEU A 413 4.70 14.40 19.82
N PRO A 414 4.47 15.72 19.96
CA PRO A 414 3.28 16.21 20.63
C PRO A 414 2.13 15.42 20.04
N GLU A 415 1.49 14.61 20.87
CA GLU A 415 0.16 14.14 20.55
C GLU A 415 -0.52 15.46 20.27
N THR A 416 -0.87 15.72 19.00
CA THR A 416 -2.01 16.58 18.77
C THR A 416 -3.04 15.95 19.67
N GLN A 417 -3.35 16.65 20.77
CA GLN A 417 -4.46 16.30 21.61
C GLN A 417 -5.62 16.28 20.63
N VAL A 418 -5.92 15.10 20.10
CA VAL A 418 -7.28 14.76 19.82
C VAL A 418 -7.83 14.82 21.23
N SER A 419 -8.40 15.99 21.56
CA SER A 419 -9.15 16.17 22.78
C SER A 419 -9.89 14.88 22.98
N HIS A 420 -9.76 14.26 24.14
CA HIS A 420 -10.76 13.29 24.54
C HIS A 420 -12.10 13.99 24.33
N LEU A 421 -12.77 13.71 23.21
CA LEU A 421 -14.07 14.27 22.89
C LEU A 421 -15.06 13.48 23.72
N THR A 422 -14.95 13.64 25.04
CA THR A 422 -16.08 13.56 25.96
C THR A 422 -16.79 14.92 25.97
N GLY A 423 -16.96 15.51 24.78
CA GLY A 423 -17.50 16.85 24.57
C GLY A 423 -18.81 16.77 23.81
N ASP A 424 -19.82 17.41 24.39
CA ASP A 424 -21.21 17.50 23.94
C ASP A 424 -21.34 17.73 22.42
N VAL A 425 -21.99 16.78 21.73
CA VAL A 425 -22.26 16.79 20.28
C VAL A 425 -22.98 18.09 19.86
N GLU A 426 -23.71 18.73 20.77
CA GLU A 426 -24.39 20.01 20.57
C GLU A 426 -23.40 21.17 20.32
N ALA A 427 -22.26 21.19 21.02
CA ALA A 427 -21.25 22.24 20.90
C ALA A 427 -20.48 22.16 19.57
N TRP A 428 -20.20 20.94 19.09
CA TRP A 428 -19.58 20.73 17.78
C TRP A 428 -20.52 21.17 16.64
N ARG A 429 -21.81 20.85 16.75
CA ARG A 429 -22.84 21.33 15.80
C ARG A 429 -22.97 22.85 15.80
N GLN A 430 -22.77 23.51 16.94
CA GLN A 430 -22.85 24.96 17.04
C GLN A 430 -21.65 25.66 16.37
N SER A 431 -20.43 25.17 16.62
CA SER A 431 -19.22 25.71 15.99
C SER A 431 -19.24 25.52 14.45
N GLY A 432 -19.75 24.39 13.96
CA GLY A 432 -19.96 24.17 12.53
C GLY A 432 -20.96 25.14 11.88
N ARG A 433 -22.01 25.56 12.61
CA ARG A 433 -22.98 26.55 12.13
C ARG A 433 -22.39 27.95 12.04
N GLU A 434 -21.63 28.38 13.05
CA GLU A 434 -20.99 29.70 13.07
C GLU A 434 -19.97 29.87 11.94
N ALA A 435 -19.19 28.82 11.63
CA ALA A 435 -18.27 28.82 10.50
C ALA A 435 -19.01 28.91 9.14
N ALA A 436 -20.14 28.21 9.00
CA ALA A 436 -20.96 28.24 7.79
C ALA A 436 -21.62 29.60 7.57
N ASP A 437 -22.11 30.24 8.64
CA ASP A 437 -22.72 31.57 8.57
C ASP A 437 -21.68 32.64 8.17
N GLY A 438 -20.46 32.58 8.72
CA GLY A 438 -19.35 33.48 8.35
C GLY A 438 -18.91 33.34 6.88
N LEU A 439 -18.89 32.12 6.33
CA LEU A 439 -18.61 31.86 4.92
C LEU A 439 -19.69 32.43 3.98
N ARG A 440 -20.96 32.37 4.39
CA ARG A 440 -22.07 32.97 3.62
C ARG A 440 -22.02 34.49 3.62
N GLU A 441 -21.65 35.10 4.75
CA GLU A 441 -21.49 36.55 4.87
C GLU A 441 -20.35 37.07 3.99
N LEU A 442 -19.18 36.41 4.03
CA LEU A 442 -18.02 36.76 3.21
C LEU A 442 -18.32 36.63 1.70
N ARG A 443 -19.04 35.57 1.28
CA ARG A 443 -19.49 35.42 -0.11
C ARG A 443 -20.40 36.57 -0.55
N ARG A 444 -21.40 36.94 0.27
CA ARG A 444 -22.33 38.03 -0.04
C ARG A 444 -21.61 39.38 -0.16
N GLU A 445 -20.61 39.65 0.68
CA GLU A 445 -19.79 40.86 0.60
C GLU A 445 -18.97 40.91 -0.69
N VAL A 446 -18.35 39.80 -1.09
CA VAL A 446 -17.57 39.70 -2.34
C VAL A 446 -18.48 39.81 -3.58
N ASP A 447 -19.64 39.17 -3.56
CA ASP A 447 -20.65 39.25 -4.62
C ASP A 447 -21.21 40.69 -4.75
N ALA A 448 -21.43 41.39 -3.64
CA ALA A 448 -21.95 42.76 -3.63
C ALA A 448 -21.00 43.80 -4.25
N VAL A 449 -19.69 43.54 -4.21
CA VAL A 449 -18.64 44.41 -4.78
C VAL A 449 -18.25 43.97 -6.21
N GLY A 450 -18.74 42.82 -6.67
CA GLY A 450 -18.52 42.31 -8.03
C GLY A 450 -17.10 41.81 -8.29
N ASP A 451 -16.37 41.39 -7.26
CA ASP A 451 -14.98 40.90 -7.38
C ASP A 451 -14.95 39.42 -7.79
N VAL A 452 -15.10 39.21 -9.10
CA VAL A 452 -15.16 37.88 -9.74
C VAL A 452 -13.90 37.04 -9.47
N ALA A 453 -12.73 37.67 -9.35
CA ALA A 453 -11.47 36.97 -9.13
C ALA A 453 -11.38 36.40 -7.70
N ARG A 454 -11.80 37.17 -6.69
CA ARG A 454 -11.87 36.67 -5.32
C ARG A 454 -12.94 35.59 -5.14
N LEU A 455 -14.09 35.75 -5.79
CA LEU A 455 -15.15 34.74 -5.77
C LEU A 455 -14.65 33.39 -6.33
N GLN A 456 -13.93 33.44 -7.46
CA GLN A 456 -13.34 32.24 -8.06
C GLN A 456 -12.27 31.60 -7.17
N ALA A 457 -11.43 32.40 -6.50
CA ALA A 457 -10.45 31.88 -5.55
C ALA A 457 -11.11 31.20 -4.34
N LEU A 458 -12.18 31.77 -3.80
CA LEU A 458 -12.98 31.18 -2.72
C LEU A 458 -13.66 29.87 -3.15
N GLN A 459 -14.22 29.81 -4.36
CA GLN A 459 -14.77 28.59 -4.95
C GLN A 459 -13.72 27.48 -5.07
N GLN A 460 -12.52 27.81 -5.54
CA GLN A 460 -11.42 26.85 -5.67
C GLN A 460 -10.93 26.35 -4.32
N ALA A 461 -10.80 27.24 -3.33
CA ALA A 461 -10.41 26.85 -1.98
C ALA A 461 -11.42 25.88 -1.35
N ILE A 462 -12.72 26.13 -1.52
CA ILE A 462 -13.78 25.28 -0.95
C ILE A 462 -13.87 23.93 -1.66
N LEU A 463 -13.67 23.89 -2.98
CA LEU A 463 -13.56 22.63 -3.72
C LEU A 463 -12.30 21.84 -3.34
N ALA A 464 -11.16 22.52 -3.12
CA ALA A 464 -9.94 21.88 -2.66
C ALA A 464 -10.11 21.31 -1.25
N THR A 465 -10.72 22.06 -0.33
CA THR A 465 -11.06 21.60 1.02
C THR A 465 -12.05 20.45 1.00
N ALA A 466 -13.05 20.45 0.13
CA ALA A 466 -14.01 19.36 0.00
C ALA A 466 -13.42 18.10 -0.65
N ALA A 467 -12.48 18.26 -1.59
CA ALA A 467 -11.79 17.15 -2.26
C ALA A 467 -10.74 16.50 -1.34
N GLN A 468 -10.17 17.29 -0.42
CA GLN A 468 -9.08 16.87 0.46
C GLN A 468 -9.28 17.37 1.90
N PRO A 469 -10.40 17.02 2.58
CA PRO A 469 -10.77 17.58 3.88
C PRO A 469 -9.72 17.30 4.97
N GLY A 470 -9.04 16.15 4.88
CA GLY A 470 -7.98 15.77 5.82
C GLY A 470 -6.79 16.73 5.83
N PHE A 471 -6.46 17.40 4.71
CA PHE A 471 -5.40 18.41 4.68
C PHE A 471 -5.71 19.66 5.52
N PHE A 472 -6.99 19.88 5.81
CA PHE A 472 -7.49 21.03 6.56
C PHE A 472 -8.02 20.62 7.95
N GLY A 473 -7.71 19.41 8.40
CA GLY A 473 -8.15 18.91 9.71
C GLY A 473 -9.64 18.58 9.80
N LEU A 474 -10.32 18.41 8.65
CA LEU A 474 -11.71 17.99 8.57
C LEU A 474 -11.79 16.48 8.33
N GLU A 475 -12.74 15.82 8.97
CA GLU A 475 -13.03 14.41 8.70
C GLU A 475 -13.59 14.25 7.27
N ALA A 476 -13.10 13.24 6.55
CA ALA A 476 -13.53 12.94 5.18
C ALA A 476 -14.89 12.21 5.14
N THR A 477 -15.88 12.75 5.83
CA THR A 477 -17.23 12.20 5.91
C THR A 477 -18.21 13.05 5.11
N PRO A 478 -19.28 12.44 4.53
CA PRO A 478 -20.33 13.20 3.86
C PRO A 478 -20.95 14.25 4.78
N ASP A 479 -21.05 13.98 6.08
CA ASP A 479 -21.67 14.89 7.05
C ASP A 479 -20.82 16.14 7.32
N ALA A 480 -19.48 16.07 7.16
CA ALA A 480 -18.58 17.22 7.28
C ALA A 480 -18.42 17.99 5.97
N VAL A 481 -18.38 17.30 4.82
CA VAL A 481 -18.09 17.90 3.51
C VAL A 481 -19.34 18.39 2.77
N THR A 482 -20.46 17.68 2.90
CA THR A 482 -21.70 18.01 2.18
C THR A 482 -22.27 19.38 2.59
N PRO A 483 -22.28 19.79 3.87
CA PRO A 483 -22.71 21.14 4.25
C PRO A 483 -21.81 22.22 3.66
N LEU A 484 -20.49 22.02 3.61
CA LEU A 484 -19.53 22.99 3.07
C LEU A 484 -19.74 23.26 1.58
N LEU A 485 -20.05 22.20 0.80
CA LEU A 485 -20.39 22.34 -0.62
C LEU A 485 -21.80 22.91 -0.84
N LYS A 486 -22.80 22.44 -0.08
CA LYS A 486 -24.18 22.92 -0.21
C LYS A 486 -24.31 24.39 0.19
N ASP A 487 -23.71 24.79 1.30
CA ASP A 487 -23.88 26.14 1.85
C ASP A 487 -23.11 27.21 1.06
N PHE A 488 -22.06 26.82 0.33
CA PHE A 488 -21.31 27.76 -0.51
C PHE A 488 -21.79 27.83 -1.96
N PHE A 489 -22.21 26.70 -2.56
CA PHE A 489 -22.61 26.64 -3.98
C PHE A 489 -24.12 26.67 -4.24
N ALA A 490 -24.96 26.48 -3.22
CA ALA A 490 -26.40 26.81 -3.31
C ALA A 490 -26.62 28.32 -3.15
#